data_AF-F4RNU9-F1
#
_entry.id   AF-F4RNU9-F1
#
_cell.length_a   1.000
_cell.length_b   1.000
_cell.length_c   1.000
_cell.angle_alpha   90.00
_cell.angle_beta   90.00
_cell.angle_gamma   90.00
#
_symmetry.space_group_name_H-M   'P 1'
#
loop_
_entity.id
_entity.type
_entity.pdbx_description
1 polymer ?
#
loop_
_entity_poly.entity_id
_entity_poly.type
_entity_poly.pdbx_seq_one_letter_code
_entity_poly.pdbx_strand_id
1 'polypeptide(L)'
;MSIKSYASTPCITLAIWCLFFTVVRANWDEATGFVHDHKVSPGWMARNPPKSCSRNIQLAECSHNTRNAFPNVQFMAVFTVDHSKDTYHGCSYGSCCYFSEFPPVTELVSDPTNSHIFVWHNLGGFKGLGTNPIANPQTGTFGWEEGKTGKYIDGTPNRDTYQPAHDKNYPGFKLPTPWPANMPMPPQRNAQPSCGRPGEPNKDPNPTGAPGGGHAVKFNQAESKNSKSESHASTPTRNQNQKRPTFSFDSFFHPNFGF
;
A
#
# COMPACT_ATOMS: atom_id res chain seq x y z
N MET A 1 -80.26 -0.05 14.32
CA MET A 1 -78.89 0.50 14.52
C MET A 1 -77.99 -0.66 14.87
N SER A 2 -77.10 -1.04 13.95
CA SER A 2 -76.18 -2.18 14.09
C SER A 2 -74.78 -1.63 14.34
N ILE A 3 -74.25 -1.87 15.54
CA ILE A 3 -72.91 -1.43 15.95
C ILE A 3 -71.93 -2.49 15.45
N LYS A 4 -71.19 -2.18 14.38
CA LYS A 4 -70.07 -2.99 13.92
C LYS A 4 -68.89 -2.79 14.86
N SER A 5 -68.51 -3.85 15.57
CA SER A 5 -67.29 -3.93 16.38
C SER A 5 -66.08 -4.08 15.45
N TYR A 6 -65.12 -3.16 15.53
CA TYR A 6 -63.86 -3.24 14.80
C TYR A 6 -62.88 -4.13 15.57
N ALA A 7 -62.54 -5.28 15.00
CA ALA A 7 -61.43 -6.09 15.47
C ALA A 7 -60.11 -5.43 15.00
N SER A 8 -59.34 -4.95 15.98
CA SER A 8 -57.96 -4.48 15.81
C SER A 8 -57.04 -5.69 15.63
N THR A 9 -56.46 -5.82 14.44
CA THR A 9 -55.41 -6.82 14.15
C THR A 9 -54.06 -6.29 14.63
N PRO A 10 -53.34 -6.96 15.53
CA PRO A 10 -52.02 -6.52 15.95
C PRO A 10 -50.93 -7.05 15.01
N CYS A 11 -49.88 -6.24 14.90
CA CYS A 11 -48.49 -6.68 14.75
C CYS A 11 -48.12 -7.44 13.47
N ILE A 12 -47.74 -6.70 12.43
CA ILE A 12 -46.56 -7.09 11.62
C ILE A 12 -45.56 -5.95 11.73
N THR A 13 -44.70 -6.07 12.74
CA THR A 13 -43.39 -5.45 12.78
C THR A 13 -42.70 -5.68 11.44
N LEU A 14 -42.57 -4.63 10.64
CA LEU A 14 -41.60 -4.57 9.54
C LEU A 14 -40.21 -4.74 10.18
N ALA A 15 -39.75 -5.99 10.20
CA ALA A 15 -38.41 -6.35 10.59
C ALA A 15 -37.46 -5.60 9.65
N ILE A 16 -36.82 -4.60 10.24
CA ILE A 16 -35.71 -3.84 9.70
C ILE A 16 -34.70 -4.84 9.11
N TRP A 17 -34.74 -5.02 7.79
CA TRP A 17 -33.63 -5.56 7.02
C TRP A 17 -32.54 -4.48 6.98
N CYS A 18 -31.95 -4.21 8.16
CA CYS A 18 -30.58 -3.76 8.25
C CYS A 18 -29.74 -4.95 7.77
N LEU A 19 -29.69 -5.14 6.44
CA LEU A 19 -28.50 -5.70 5.83
C LEU A 19 -27.37 -4.78 6.27
N PHE A 20 -26.65 -5.25 7.28
CA PHE A 20 -25.38 -4.71 7.71
C PHE A 20 -24.49 -4.67 6.48
N PHE A 21 -24.52 -3.55 5.75
CA PHE A 21 -23.46 -3.20 4.82
C PHE A 21 -22.22 -3.08 5.68
N THR A 22 -21.45 -4.16 5.68
CA THR A 22 -20.19 -4.29 6.39
C THR A 22 -19.35 -3.08 6.02
N VAL A 23 -19.04 -2.28 7.05
CA VAL A 23 -18.05 -1.21 6.99
C VAL A 23 -16.83 -1.80 6.29
N VAL A 24 -16.50 -1.31 5.10
CA VAL A 24 -15.33 -1.78 4.33
C VAL A 24 -14.11 -1.44 5.17
N ARG A 25 -13.58 -2.45 5.83
CA ARG A 25 -12.31 -2.37 6.54
C ARG A 25 -11.23 -2.82 5.58
N ALA A 26 -10.06 -2.22 5.70
CA ALA A 26 -8.82 -2.73 5.12
C ALA A 26 -8.76 -4.26 5.28
N ASN A 27 -8.75 -4.99 4.18
CA ASN A 27 -8.57 -6.45 4.20
C ASN A 27 -7.11 -6.73 3.86
N TRP A 28 -6.43 -7.44 4.78
CA TRP A 28 -5.09 -7.93 4.52
C TRP A 28 -5.18 -9.06 3.50
N ASP A 29 -5.01 -8.68 2.24
CA ASP A 29 -5.11 -9.49 1.04
C ASP A 29 -4.01 -8.99 0.11
N GLU A 30 -2.92 -9.76 0.05
CA GLU A 30 -1.67 -9.37 -0.60
C GLU A 30 -1.80 -9.45 -2.13
N ALA A 31 -1.18 -8.50 -2.83
CA ALA A 31 -1.08 -8.54 -4.28
C ALA A 31 -0.39 -9.84 -4.72
N THR A 32 -0.91 -10.38 -5.80
CA THR A 32 -0.41 -11.63 -6.41
C THR A 32 0.61 -11.39 -7.51
N GLY A 33 0.65 -10.16 -8.03
CA GLY A 33 1.66 -9.74 -8.99
C GLY A 33 1.88 -8.23 -8.99
N PHE A 34 2.97 -7.82 -9.62
CA PHE A 34 3.39 -6.42 -9.66
C PHE A 34 4.02 -6.05 -11.02
N VAL A 35 4.05 -4.75 -11.30
CA VAL A 35 4.86 -4.13 -12.36
C VAL A 35 5.38 -2.81 -11.82
N HIS A 36 6.68 -2.75 -11.52
CA HIS A 36 7.37 -1.53 -11.14
C HIS A 36 7.67 -0.65 -12.34
N ASP A 37 7.89 0.65 -12.08
CA ASP A 37 8.38 1.62 -13.07
C ASP A 37 7.40 1.85 -14.23
N HIS A 38 6.12 1.62 -13.97
CA HIS A 38 5.03 1.76 -14.94
C HIS A 38 3.79 2.34 -14.27
N LYS A 39 2.98 3.00 -15.08
CA LYS A 39 1.60 3.37 -14.79
C LYS A 39 0.71 2.92 -15.94
N VAL A 40 -0.57 3.23 -15.82
CA VAL A 40 -1.55 3.04 -16.88
C VAL A 40 -1.69 4.32 -17.70
N SER A 41 -2.01 4.19 -18.99
CA SER A 41 -2.12 5.34 -19.90
C SER A 41 -3.16 6.35 -19.40
N PRO A 42 -2.93 7.67 -19.62
CA PRO A 42 -3.91 8.69 -19.27
C PRO A 42 -5.28 8.48 -19.93
N GLY A 43 -5.29 7.98 -21.17
CA GLY A 43 -6.53 7.70 -21.91
C GLY A 43 -7.37 6.61 -21.25
N TRP A 44 -6.73 5.54 -20.77
CA TRP A 44 -7.43 4.49 -20.04
C TRP A 44 -7.90 4.98 -18.68
N MET A 45 -7.07 5.70 -17.92
CA MET A 45 -7.43 6.24 -16.61
C MET A 45 -8.60 7.23 -16.67
N ALA A 46 -8.68 8.04 -17.74
CA ALA A 46 -9.80 8.96 -17.95
C ALA A 46 -11.14 8.22 -18.18
N ARG A 47 -11.10 7.04 -18.82
CA ARG A 47 -12.30 6.22 -19.05
C ARG A 47 -12.64 5.32 -17.86
N ASN A 48 -11.65 4.98 -17.05
CA ASN A 48 -11.75 4.03 -15.95
C ASN A 48 -11.21 4.68 -14.67
N PRO A 49 -11.96 5.62 -14.06
CA PRO A 49 -11.51 6.29 -12.84
C PRO A 49 -11.34 5.28 -11.69
N PRO A 50 -10.39 5.51 -10.77
CA PRO A 50 -10.25 4.69 -9.58
C PRO A 50 -11.52 4.77 -8.74
N LYS A 51 -11.84 3.68 -8.03
CA LYS A 51 -13.00 3.65 -7.14
C LYS A 51 -12.70 4.32 -5.80
N SER A 52 -11.43 4.28 -5.38
CA SER A 52 -10.94 5.00 -4.21
C SER A 52 -9.43 5.24 -4.36
N CYS A 53 -8.89 6.16 -3.56
CA CYS A 53 -7.46 6.37 -3.43
C CYS A 53 -7.08 6.64 -1.97
N SER A 54 -5.95 6.10 -1.54
CA SER A 54 -5.28 6.44 -0.27
C SER A 54 -4.10 7.38 -0.56
N ARG A 55 -3.82 8.31 0.35
CA ARG A 55 -2.69 9.25 0.24
C ARG A 55 -1.77 9.11 1.45
N ASN A 56 -0.52 9.48 1.29
CA ASN A 56 0.51 9.42 2.33
C ASN A 56 0.74 8.00 2.90
N ILE A 57 0.50 6.97 2.09
CA ILE A 57 0.72 5.58 2.48
C ILE A 57 2.02 5.05 1.89
N GLN A 58 2.53 3.97 2.47
CA GLN A 58 3.70 3.27 1.93
C GLN A 58 3.33 2.50 0.66
N LEU A 59 4.30 2.35 -0.23
CA LEU A 59 4.20 1.44 -1.36
C LEU A 59 3.92 0.00 -0.88
N ALA A 60 4.57 -0.42 0.20
CA ALA A 60 4.32 -1.71 0.82
C ALA A 60 2.86 -1.85 1.26
N GLU A 61 2.29 -0.84 1.92
CA GLU A 61 0.87 -0.87 2.35
C GLU A 61 -0.10 -0.99 1.17
N CYS A 62 0.18 -0.30 0.06
CA CYS A 62 -0.60 -0.36 -1.17
C CYS A 62 -0.66 -1.78 -1.77
N SER A 63 0.43 -2.55 -1.65
CA SER A 63 0.50 -3.93 -2.16
C SER A 63 -0.06 -4.99 -1.21
N HIS A 64 -0.05 -4.75 0.11
CA HIS A 64 -0.46 -5.76 1.11
C HIS A 64 -1.97 -5.85 1.30
N ASN A 65 -2.71 -4.82 0.89
CA ASN A 65 -4.11 -4.71 1.26
C ASN A 65 -5.02 -4.39 0.09
N THR A 66 -6.25 -4.90 0.18
CA THR A 66 -7.37 -4.39 -0.61
C THR A 66 -8.09 -3.29 0.16
N ARG A 67 -8.56 -2.27 -0.57
CA ARG A 67 -9.36 -1.16 -0.05
C ARG A 67 -10.75 -1.09 -0.65
N ASN A 68 -10.94 -1.63 -1.85
CA ASN A 68 -12.28 -1.79 -2.42
C ASN A 68 -12.83 -3.20 -2.13
N ALA A 69 -14.15 -3.30 -2.07
CA ALA A 69 -14.90 -4.55 -1.89
C ALA A 69 -16.12 -4.57 -2.82
N PHE A 70 -16.86 -5.68 -2.82
CA PHE A 70 -18.08 -5.81 -3.60
C PHE A 70 -19.05 -4.63 -3.40
N PRO A 71 -19.68 -4.12 -4.47
CA PRO A 71 -19.64 -4.61 -5.87
C PRO A 71 -18.42 -4.16 -6.68
N ASN A 72 -17.55 -3.32 -6.14
CA ASN A 72 -16.40 -2.74 -6.81
C ASN A 72 -15.12 -3.47 -6.40
N VAL A 73 -14.99 -4.76 -6.71
CA VAL A 73 -13.81 -5.55 -6.32
C VAL A 73 -12.51 -4.93 -6.87
N GLN A 74 -11.43 -4.97 -6.09
CA GLN A 74 -10.11 -4.45 -6.48
C GLN A 74 -9.36 -5.47 -7.35
N PHE A 75 -9.07 -5.13 -8.60
CA PHE A 75 -8.23 -5.97 -9.47
C PHE A 75 -6.79 -5.46 -9.55
N MET A 76 -6.62 -4.15 -9.42
CA MET A 76 -5.34 -3.48 -9.59
C MET A 76 -5.27 -2.24 -8.72
N ALA A 77 -4.07 -1.87 -8.33
CA ALA A 77 -3.76 -0.56 -7.76
C ALA A 77 -2.61 0.09 -8.53
N VAL A 78 -2.67 1.41 -8.69
CA VAL A 78 -1.56 2.24 -9.20
C VAL A 78 -1.06 3.10 -8.06
N PHE A 79 0.21 2.94 -7.71
CA PHE A 79 0.91 3.77 -6.76
C PHE A 79 1.69 4.87 -7.48
N THR A 80 1.54 6.11 -7.05
CA THR A 80 2.36 7.25 -7.48
C THR A 80 3.23 7.73 -6.32
N VAL A 81 4.53 7.78 -6.54
CA VAL A 81 5.54 8.12 -5.54
C VAL A 81 5.54 9.62 -5.24
N ASP A 82 5.65 9.96 -3.96
CA ASP A 82 5.93 11.30 -3.44
C ASP A 82 7.40 11.38 -3.01
N HIS A 83 8.25 11.85 -3.92
CA HIS A 83 9.70 11.95 -3.70
C HIS A 83 10.11 12.94 -2.59
N SER A 84 9.19 13.71 -2.00
CA SER A 84 9.51 14.50 -0.82
C SER A 84 9.73 13.63 0.44
N LYS A 85 9.39 12.34 0.37
CA LYS A 85 9.44 11.37 1.48
C LYS A 85 10.36 10.19 1.21
N ASP A 86 11.26 10.30 0.24
CA ASP A 86 12.20 9.22 -0.13
C ASP A 86 13.12 8.79 1.03
N THR A 87 13.35 9.65 2.02
CA THR A 87 14.23 9.37 3.17
C THR A 87 13.49 8.81 4.39
N TYR A 88 12.18 8.57 4.28
CA TYR A 88 11.37 8.09 5.40
C TYR A 88 11.49 6.58 5.51
N HIS A 89 11.35 6.04 6.73
CA HIS A 89 11.34 4.60 6.95
C HIS A 89 10.20 3.93 6.18
N GLY A 90 10.49 2.86 5.42
CA GLY A 90 9.47 2.16 4.64
C GLY A 90 9.07 2.87 3.34
N CYS A 91 9.85 3.85 2.91
CA CYS A 91 9.72 4.45 1.59
C CYS A 91 9.64 3.37 0.47
N SER A 92 9.05 3.67 -0.68
CA SER A 92 8.45 4.95 -1.07
C SER A 92 7.10 5.22 -0.40
N TYR A 93 6.82 6.51 -0.15
CA TYR A 93 5.49 6.99 0.22
C TYR A 93 4.82 7.64 -0.97
N GLY A 94 3.49 7.72 -0.96
CA GLY A 94 2.77 8.24 -2.11
C GLY A 94 1.26 8.16 -2.01
N SER A 95 0.63 8.15 -3.18
CA SER A 95 -0.80 7.92 -3.33
C SER A 95 -1.03 6.58 -4.03
N CYS A 96 -1.97 5.78 -3.53
CA CYS A 96 -2.36 4.50 -4.11
C CYS A 96 -3.82 4.59 -4.54
N CYS A 97 -4.10 4.40 -5.82
CA CYS A 97 -5.44 4.43 -6.37
C CYS A 97 -5.87 3.03 -6.81
N TYR A 98 -7.07 2.61 -6.41
CA TYR A 98 -7.55 1.24 -6.53
C TYR A 98 -8.65 1.14 -7.58
N PHE A 99 -8.55 0.17 -8.48
CA PHE A 99 -9.39 0.04 -9.65
C PHE A 99 -10.17 -1.28 -9.65
N SER A 100 -11.43 -1.21 -10.09
CA SER A 100 -12.28 -2.38 -10.39
C SER A 100 -12.34 -2.70 -11.87
N GLU A 101 -11.58 -1.97 -12.67
CA GLU A 101 -11.35 -2.25 -14.08
C GLU A 101 -9.89 -2.70 -14.23
N PHE A 102 -9.63 -3.60 -15.19
CA PHE A 102 -8.30 -4.14 -15.42
C PHE A 102 -7.85 -3.82 -16.86
N PRO A 103 -6.78 -3.03 -17.06
CA PRO A 103 -6.34 -2.62 -18.38
C PRO A 103 -5.71 -3.80 -19.15
N PRO A 104 -5.73 -3.81 -20.50
CA PRO A 104 -4.83 -4.66 -21.26
C PRO A 104 -3.37 -4.18 -21.09
N VAL A 105 -2.40 -5.09 -21.26
CA VAL A 105 -0.97 -4.79 -21.11
C VAL A 105 -0.47 -3.68 -22.04
N THR A 106 -1.14 -3.44 -23.16
CA THR A 106 -0.84 -2.36 -24.12
C THR A 106 -1.11 -0.96 -23.60
N GLU A 107 -1.84 -0.83 -22.49
CA GLU A 107 -2.09 0.45 -21.82
C GLU A 107 -1.02 0.76 -20.76
N LEU A 108 -0.05 -0.12 -20.54
CA LEU A 108 1.07 0.15 -19.63
C LEU A 108 2.06 1.12 -20.26
N VAL A 109 2.41 2.15 -19.50
CA VAL A 109 3.34 3.20 -19.91
C VAL A 109 4.46 3.27 -18.88
N SER A 110 5.71 3.30 -19.34
CA SER A 110 6.87 3.42 -18.46
C SER A 110 6.82 4.74 -17.70
N ASP A 111 7.05 4.68 -16.39
CA ASP A 111 7.16 5.83 -15.50
C ASP A 111 8.16 5.49 -14.36
N PRO A 112 9.47 5.40 -14.69
CA PRO A 112 10.47 4.88 -13.78
C PRO A 112 10.54 5.65 -12.48
N THR A 113 10.63 4.91 -11.37
CA THR A 113 10.66 5.36 -9.97
C THR A 113 9.47 6.21 -9.50
N ASN A 114 8.58 6.63 -10.40
CA ASN A 114 7.45 7.50 -10.06
C ASN A 114 6.16 6.71 -9.88
N SER A 115 6.05 5.52 -10.50
CA SER A 115 4.84 4.71 -10.40
C SER A 115 5.08 3.22 -10.42
N HIS A 116 4.20 2.51 -9.73
CA HIS A 116 4.22 1.06 -9.60
C HIS A 116 2.78 0.53 -9.63
N ILE A 117 2.58 -0.65 -10.20
CA ILE A 117 1.29 -1.31 -10.32
C ILE A 117 1.31 -2.59 -9.52
N PHE A 118 0.23 -2.84 -8.77
CA PHE A 118 -0.01 -4.09 -8.06
C PHE A 118 -1.31 -4.73 -8.54
N VAL A 119 -1.34 -6.06 -8.57
CA VAL A 119 -2.39 -6.84 -9.23
C VAL A 119 -2.84 -7.99 -8.32
N TRP A 120 -4.15 -8.17 -8.20
CA TRP A 120 -4.78 -9.21 -7.37
C TRP A 120 -5.30 -10.38 -8.22
N HIS A 121 -5.68 -11.47 -7.53
CA HIS A 121 -6.31 -12.67 -8.10
C HIS A 121 -5.51 -13.39 -9.21
N ASN A 122 -4.18 -13.26 -9.19
CA ASN A 122 -3.28 -13.78 -10.21
C ASN A 122 -3.60 -13.25 -11.63
N LEU A 123 -4.12 -12.03 -11.73
CA LEU A 123 -4.50 -11.45 -13.01
C LEU A 123 -3.31 -11.02 -13.87
N GLY A 124 -2.09 -11.01 -13.34
CA GLY A 124 -0.92 -10.68 -14.16
C GLY A 124 0.27 -10.12 -13.40
N GLY A 125 1.24 -9.64 -14.19
CA GLY A 125 2.46 -9.02 -13.70
C GLY A 125 3.52 -10.06 -13.34
N PHE A 126 4.61 -9.58 -12.75
CA PHE A 126 5.63 -10.45 -12.17
C PHE A 126 5.10 -11.04 -10.87
N LYS A 127 5.30 -12.35 -10.67
CA LYS A 127 4.76 -13.06 -9.51
C LYS A 127 5.34 -12.51 -8.20
N GLY A 128 4.46 -12.28 -7.24
CA GLY A 128 4.81 -11.84 -5.90
C GLY A 128 4.25 -10.46 -5.56
N LEU A 129 4.66 -9.96 -4.40
CA LEU A 129 4.15 -8.73 -3.84
C LEU A 129 4.81 -7.47 -4.44
N GLY A 130 6.06 -7.58 -4.85
CA GLY A 130 6.87 -6.48 -5.35
C GLY A 130 7.43 -5.56 -4.25
N THR A 131 7.24 -5.87 -2.97
CA THR A 131 7.63 -4.96 -1.88
C THR A 131 8.28 -5.71 -0.71
N ASN A 132 8.94 -4.94 0.16
CA ASN A 132 9.24 -5.38 1.53
C ASN A 132 7.95 -5.36 2.38
N PRO A 133 7.98 -5.91 3.62
CA PRO A 133 6.89 -5.71 4.58
C PRO A 133 6.64 -4.22 4.88
N ILE A 134 5.46 -3.91 5.41
CA ILE A 134 5.13 -2.55 5.86
C ILE A 134 6.05 -2.17 7.02
N ALA A 135 6.70 -1.00 6.95
CA ALA A 135 7.59 -0.53 8.00
C ALA A 135 6.90 0.49 8.91
N ASN A 136 7.30 0.53 10.16
CA ASN A 136 6.93 1.57 11.10
C ASN A 136 7.60 2.90 10.66
N PRO A 137 6.85 3.98 10.40
CA PRO A 137 7.41 5.25 9.92
C PRO A 137 8.39 5.88 10.91
N GLN A 138 8.26 5.57 12.19
CA GLN A 138 9.08 6.16 13.25
C GLN A 138 10.33 5.32 13.54
N THR A 139 10.22 4.00 13.50
CA THR A 139 11.29 3.10 13.94
C THR A 139 11.95 2.31 12.80
N GLY A 140 11.30 2.22 11.64
CA GLY A 140 11.71 1.35 10.54
C GLY A 140 11.55 -0.15 10.83
N THR A 141 10.91 -0.52 11.95
CA THR A 141 10.60 -1.91 12.27
C THR A 141 9.57 -2.43 11.28
N PHE A 142 9.78 -3.63 10.75
CA PHE A 142 8.81 -4.26 9.86
C PHE A 142 7.66 -4.90 10.63
N GLY A 143 6.48 -4.90 10.01
CA GLY A 143 5.23 -5.33 10.62
C GLY A 143 4.14 -5.57 9.57
N TRP A 144 2.89 -5.59 10.02
CA TRP A 144 1.71 -5.86 9.19
C TRP A 144 0.49 -5.08 9.68
N GLU A 145 -0.52 -4.96 8.81
CA GLU A 145 -1.85 -4.50 9.21
C GLU A 145 -2.75 -5.69 9.54
N GLU A 146 -3.43 -5.66 10.68
CA GLU A 146 -4.42 -6.67 11.01
C GLU A 146 -5.62 -6.60 10.05
N GLY A 147 -5.94 -7.70 9.37
CA GLY A 147 -6.95 -7.73 8.31
C GLY A 147 -8.38 -7.43 8.74
N LYS A 148 -8.66 -7.30 10.05
CA LYS A 148 -9.97 -6.93 10.58
C LYS A 148 -10.07 -5.48 11.04
N THR A 149 -8.95 -4.81 11.32
CA THR A 149 -8.97 -3.45 11.88
C THR A 149 -8.15 -2.47 11.06
N GLY A 150 -7.25 -2.95 10.19
CA GLY A 150 -6.23 -2.13 9.55
C GLY A 150 -5.17 -1.63 10.51
N LYS A 151 -5.17 -2.05 11.78
CA LYS A 151 -4.19 -1.60 12.77
C LYS A 151 -2.83 -2.21 12.43
N TYR A 152 -1.83 -1.35 12.32
CA TYR A 152 -0.44 -1.76 12.17
C TYR A 152 0.14 -2.34 13.47
N ILE A 153 0.91 -3.42 13.34
CA ILE A 153 1.57 -4.13 14.43
C ILE A 153 3.02 -4.44 14.01
N ASP A 154 3.99 -4.05 14.85
CA ASP A 154 5.40 -4.40 14.66
C ASP A 154 5.62 -5.91 14.82
N GLY A 155 6.49 -6.49 14.00
CA GLY A 155 7.00 -7.85 14.15
C GLY A 155 6.46 -8.85 13.14
N THR A 156 6.34 -10.11 13.57
CA THR A 156 5.97 -11.21 12.68
C THR A 156 4.46 -11.25 12.43
N PRO A 157 4.02 -11.26 11.17
CA PRO A 157 2.60 -11.21 10.84
C PRO A 157 1.78 -12.37 11.44
N ASN A 158 0.68 -12.04 12.14
CA ASN A 158 -0.30 -13.03 12.56
C ASN A 158 -1.26 -13.39 11.41
N ARG A 159 -0.92 -14.45 10.68
CA ARG A 159 -1.67 -14.89 9.48
C ARG A 159 -3.07 -15.45 9.77
N ASP A 160 -3.51 -15.58 11.02
CA ASP A 160 -4.87 -15.99 11.36
C ASP A 160 -5.94 -14.98 10.88
N THR A 161 -5.53 -13.73 10.64
CA THR A 161 -6.40 -12.65 10.15
C THR A 161 -6.21 -12.34 8.66
N TYR A 162 -5.33 -13.07 7.97
CA TYR A 162 -5.07 -12.91 6.55
C TYR A 162 -6.25 -13.45 5.72
N GLN A 163 -6.68 -12.70 4.72
CA GLN A 163 -7.89 -12.99 3.94
C GLN A 163 -7.60 -13.05 2.43
N PRO A 164 -6.84 -14.06 1.95
CA PRO A 164 -6.42 -14.13 0.57
C PRO A 164 -7.61 -14.35 -0.37
N ALA A 165 -7.71 -13.51 -1.40
CA ALA A 165 -8.76 -13.57 -2.42
C ALA A 165 -10.17 -13.66 -1.80
N HIS A 166 -10.42 -12.86 -0.75
CA HIS A 166 -11.68 -12.88 -0.02
C HIS A 166 -12.90 -12.61 -0.91
N ASP A 167 -12.70 -11.84 -1.98
CA ASP A 167 -13.74 -11.48 -2.96
C ASP A 167 -14.28 -12.67 -3.76
N LYS A 168 -13.55 -13.80 -3.83
CA LYS A 168 -13.93 -14.97 -4.66
C LYS A 168 -15.29 -15.57 -4.27
N ASN A 169 -15.76 -15.26 -3.07
CA ASN A 169 -17.00 -15.77 -2.52
C ASN A 169 -18.21 -14.86 -2.81
N TYR A 170 -18.00 -13.70 -3.44
CA TYR A 170 -19.09 -12.78 -3.71
C TYR A 170 -20.00 -13.27 -4.85
N PRO A 171 -21.34 -13.18 -4.69
CA PRO A 171 -22.27 -13.58 -5.73
C PRO A 171 -22.06 -12.81 -7.04
N GLY A 172 -21.93 -13.54 -8.15
CA GLY A 172 -21.75 -12.93 -9.48
C GLY A 172 -20.35 -12.39 -9.75
N PHE A 173 -19.38 -12.60 -8.84
CA PHE A 173 -17.99 -12.24 -9.06
C PHE A 173 -17.41 -12.96 -10.29
N LYS A 174 -16.80 -12.20 -11.18
CA LYS A 174 -16.11 -12.69 -12.37
C LYS A 174 -14.77 -11.98 -12.51
N LEU A 175 -13.74 -12.74 -12.85
CA LEU A 175 -12.42 -12.21 -13.13
C LEU A 175 -12.36 -11.64 -14.55
N PRO A 176 -11.67 -10.51 -14.76
CA PRO A 176 -11.35 -10.02 -16.10
C PRO A 176 -10.30 -10.92 -16.78
N THR A 177 -10.05 -10.67 -18.07
CA THR A 177 -8.97 -11.34 -18.80
C THR A 177 -7.62 -11.01 -18.15
N PRO A 178 -6.80 -12.01 -17.77
CA PRO A 178 -5.50 -11.77 -17.20
C PRO A 178 -4.50 -11.25 -18.25
N TRP A 179 -3.46 -10.55 -17.80
CA TRP A 179 -2.26 -10.28 -18.61
C TRP A 179 -1.54 -11.57 -19.00
N PRO A 180 -0.74 -11.55 -20.08
CA PRO A 180 0.06 -12.71 -20.46
C PRO A 180 1.06 -13.08 -19.36
N ALA A 181 1.32 -14.38 -19.20
CA ALA A 181 2.34 -14.88 -18.27
C ALA A 181 3.75 -14.38 -18.62
N ASN A 182 4.03 -14.21 -19.91
CA ASN A 182 5.26 -13.60 -20.40
C ASN A 182 4.99 -12.10 -20.65
N MET A 183 5.41 -11.27 -19.70
CA MET A 183 5.26 -9.83 -19.81
C MET A 183 6.18 -9.27 -20.91
N PRO A 184 5.73 -8.27 -21.70
CA PRO A 184 6.51 -7.67 -22.77
C PRO A 184 7.52 -6.64 -22.24
N MET A 185 8.18 -6.94 -21.12
CA MET A 185 9.17 -6.08 -20.47
C MET A 185 10.20 -6.93 -19.70
N PRO A 186 11.39 -6.38 -19.40
CA PRO A 186 12.43 -7.13 -18.69
C PRO A 186 11.95 -7.69 -17.35
N PRO A 187 12.45 -8.87 -16.93
CA PRO A 187 12.13 -9.44 -15.63
C PRO A 187 12.42 -8.47 -14.49
N GLN A 188 11.48 -8.38 -13.53
CA GLN A 188 11.64 -7.55 -12.35
C GLN A 188 11.86 -8.40 -11.10
N ARG A 189 12.63 -7.86 -10.15
CA ARG A 189 12.86 -8.51 -8.86
C ARG A 189 11.64 -8.30 -7.96
N ASN A 190 11.22 -9.36 -7.28
CA ASN A 190 10.22 -9.29 -6.22
C ASN A 190 10.86 -8.66 -4.96
N ALA A 191 11.07 -7.36 -4.98
CA ALA A 191 11.73 -6.58 -3.95
C ALA A 191 11.27 -5.12 -4.02
N GLN A 192 11.33 -4.42 -2.88
CA GLN A 192 11.01 -2.99 -2.79
C GLN A 192 11.75 -2.17 -3.87
N PRO A 193 11.03 -1.34 -4.65
CA PRO A 193 11.63 -0.32 -5.51
C PRO A 193 12.54 0.65 -4.74
N SER A 194 13.48 1.27 -5.47
CA SER A 194 14.38 2.27 -4.90
C SER A 194 13.62 3.48 -4.36
N CYS A 195 13.99 3.95 -3.17
CA CYS A 195 13.51 5.20 -2.60
C CYS A 195 14.32 6.40 -3.13
N GLY A 196 14.28 6.62 -4.43
CA GLY A 196 15.02 7.69 -5.06
C GLY A 196 14.51 7.96 -6.46
N ARG A 197 14.91 9.08 -7.03
CA ARG A 197 14.58 9.42 -8.42
C ARG A 197 15.37 8.56 -9.40
N PRO A 198 15.04 8.58 -10.71
CA PRO A 198 15.77 7.79 -11.69
C PRO A 198 17.26 8.14 -11.67
N GLY A 199 18.11 7.13 -11.46
CA GLY A 199 19.56 7.27 -11.39
C GLY A 199 20.13 7.70 -10.02
N GLU A 200 19.28 7.98 -9.03
CA GLU A 200 19.73 8.26 -7.67
C GLU A 200 19.97 6.96 -6.87
N PRO A 201 20.86 6.98 -5.86
CA PRO A 201 20.99 5.85 -4.93
C PRO A 201 19.68 5.63 -4.16
N ASN A 202 19.45 4.39 -3.74
CA ASN A 202 18.34 4.07 -2.83
C ASN A 202 18.53 4.80 -1.49
N LYS A 203 17.53 5.60 -1.09
CA LYS A 203 17.56 6.37 0.16
C LYS A 203 16.83 5.69 1.32
N ASP A 204 16.38 4.44 1.15
CA ASP A 204 15.76 3.66 2.23
C ASP A 204 16.72 3.52 3.43
N PRO A 205 16.34 4.02 4.62
CA PRO A 205 17.14 3.82 5.82
C PRO A 205 17.25 2.37 6.29
N ASN A 206 16.37 1.46 5.85
CA ASN A 206 16.37 0.03 6.22
C ASN A 206 16.03 -0.88 5.02
N PRO A 207 16.92 -1.00 4.03
CA PRO A 207 16.62 -1.71 2.78
C PRO A 207 16.50 -3.24 2.93
N THR A 208 16.89 -3.82 4.08
CA THR A 208 17.10 -5.26 4.24
C THR A 208 15.86 -6.10 4.54
N GLY A 209 14.65 -5.52 4.62
CA GLY A 209 13.37 -6.22 4.44
C GLY A 209 12.99 -7.37 5.40
N ALA A 210 13.77 -7.68 6.43
CA ALA A 210 13.53 -8.86 7.27
C ALA A 210 12.46 -8.61 8.36
N PRO A 211 11.31 -9.33 8.36
CA PRO A 211 10.30 -9.21 9.42
C PRO A 211 10.90 -9.42 10.81
N GLY A 212 10.63 -8.53 11.77
CA GLY A 212 11.10 -8.65 13.15
C GLY A 212 12.60 -8.37 13.38
N GLY A 213 13.36 -7.94 12.38
CA GLY A 213 14.77 -7.58 12.49
C GLY A 213 15.02 -6.11 12.85
N GLY A 214 14.38 -5.60 13.90
CA GLY A 214 14.66 -4.26 14.41
C GLY A 214 15.95 -4.24 15.23
N HIS A 215 17.12 -4.20 14.57
CA HIS A 215 18.36 -3.83 15.24
C HIS A 215 19.09 -2.73 14.47
N ALA A 216 19.05 -1.53 15.06
CA ALA A 216 19.94 -0.43 14.73
C ALA A 216 21.40 -0.89 14.86
N VAL A 217 22.20 -0.65 13.83
CA VAL A 217 23.66 -0.65 13.96
C VAL A 217 24.22 0.66 13.42
N LYS A 218 25.00 1.31 14.30
CA LYS A 218 25.70 2.57 14.09
C LYS A 218 26.77 2.46 12.99
N PHE A 219 26.83 3.50 12.14
CA PHE A 219 27.96 4.11 11.42
C PHE A 219 29.30 3.35 11.25
N ASN A 220 29.80 3.23 10.00
CA ASN A 220 30.95 4.02 9.50
C ASN A 220 31.32 3.72 8.03
N GLN A 221 31.57 4.82 7.30
CA GLN A 221 32.45 5.05 6.13
C GLN A 221 32.91 3.88 5.24
N ALA A 222 32.66 4.04 3.94
CA ALA A 222 33.65 3.75 2.91
C ALA A 222 33.70 4.94 1.93
N GLU A 223 34.44 5.97 2.32
CA GLU A 223 34.84 7.04 1.41
C GLU A 223 36.03 6.56 0.57
N SER A 224 35.92 6.85 -0.72
CA SER A 224 36.92 6.58 -1.75
C SER A 224 38.27 7.20 -1.41
N LYS A 225 39.33 6.46 -1.74
CA LYS A 225 40.72 6.89 -1.70
C LYS A 225 40.91 8.23 -2.44
N ASN A 226 41.77 9.07 -1.85
CA ASN A 226 42.87 9.83 -2.47
C ASN A 226 42.78 11.37 -2.29
N SER A 227 43.54 11.93 -1.34
CA SER A 227 44.61 12.92 -1.59
C SER A 227 45.11 13.57 -0.28
N LYS A 228 46.43 13.74 -0.21
CA LYS A 228 47.22 14.44 0.83
C LYS A 228 46.90 15.94 0.88
N SER A 229 46.85 16.52 2.09
CA SER A 229 47.56 17.77 2.44
C SER A 229 47.46 18.05 3.95
N GLU A 230 48.48 18.71 4.49
CA GLU A 230 48.91 18.80 5.89
C GLU A 230 48.16 19.83 6.78
N SER A 231 48.21 19.53 8.09
CA SER A 231 48.30 20.38 9.31
C SER A 231 47.56 21.73 9.41
N HIS A 232 46.69 21.86 10.44
CA HIS A 232 46.98 22.63 11.68
C HIS A 232 45.81 22.55 12.69
N ALA A 233 46.15 22.59 13.98
CA ALA A 233 45.26 22.43 15.14
C ALA A 233 44.51 23.72 15.55
N SER A 234 43.27 23.61 16.05
CA SER A 234 42.74 24.36 17.21
C SER A 234 41.35 23.88 17.68
N THR A 235 41.08 24.14 18.96
CA THR A 235 40.12 23.66 19.99
C THR A 235 38.62 24.01 19.72
N PRO A 236 37.62 23.48 20.48
CA PRO A 236 36.24 23.24 20.04
C PRO A 236 35.21 24.29 20.50
N THR A 237 34.05 24.32 19.83
CA THR A 237 32.89 25.14 20.25
C THR A 237 31.54 24.42 20.08
N ARG A 238 30.95 24.07 21.22
CA ARG A 238 29.56 24.21 21.68
C ARG A 238 28.37 24.17 20.68
N ASN A 239 27.54 23.14 20.87
CA ASN A 239 26.06 23.07 20.88
C ASN A 239 25.25 24.08 20.03
N GLN A 240 24.43 23.54 19.12
CA GLN A 240 23.03 23.99 18.97
C GLN A 240 22.06 22.82 18.76
N ASN A 241 21.05 22.82 19.63
CA ASN A 241 19.86 21.98 19.63
C ASN A 241 19.12 22.04 18.28
N GLN A 242 18.90 20.89 17.65
CA GLN A 242 17.87 20.76 16.63
C GLN A 242 16.66 20.05 17.24
N LYS A 243 15.60 20.84 17.48
CA LYS A 243 14.29 20.37 17.94
C LYS A 243 13.76 19.32 16.96
N ARG A 244 13.56 18.11 17.45
CA ARG A 244 12.87 17.03 16.73
C ARG A 244 11.37 17.36 16.72
N PRO A 245 10.70 17.44 15.56
CA PRO A 245 9.25 17.66 15.55
C PRO A 245 8.55 16.42 16.11
N THR A 246 7.73 16.62 17.13
CA THR A 246 6.79 15.64 17.65
C THR A 246 5.64 15.49 16.63
N PHE A 247 5.57 14.34 15.96
CA PHE A 247 4.49 14.01 15.03
C PHE A 247 3.50 13.05 15.68
N SER A 248 2.20 13.31 15.45
CA SER A 248 1.09 12.48 15.91
C SER A 248 1.06 11.15 15.15
N PHE A 249 0.81 10.05 15.87
CA PHE A 249 0.85 8.67 15.37
C PHE A 249 -0.32 8.35 14.40
N ASP A 250 -1.44 9.08 14.52
CA ASP A 250 -2.71 8.79 13.84
C ASP A 250 -2.73 9.15 12.35
N SER A 251 -1.71 9.87 11.85
CA SER A 251 -1.69 10.38 10.47
C SER A 251 -0.98 9.47 9.46
N PHE A 252 -0.28 8.42 9.91
CA PHE A 252 0.53 7.57 9.03
C PHE A 252 -0.03 6.17 8.83
N PHE A 253 -0.77 5.65 9.81
CA PHE A 253 -1.57 4.44 9.67
C PHE A 253 -3.02 4.87 9.76
N HIS A 254 -3.63 5.12 8.60
CA HIS A 254 -4.96 5.70 8.51
C HIS A 254 -6.01 4.73 9.09
N PRO A 255 -6.77 5.11 10.14
CA PRO A 255 -7.99 4.41 10.52
C PRO A 255 -9.25 5.02 9.90
N ASN A 256 -9.15 6.06 9.05
CA ASN A 256 -10.32 6.81 8.59
C ASN A 256 -10.38 7.00 7.07
N PHE A 257 -11.37 6.31 6.49
CA PHE A 257 -11.93 6.54 5.18
C PHE A 257 -12.87 7.75 5.24
N GLY A 258 -12.54 8.79 4.49
CA GLY A 258 -13.44 9.88 4.14
C GLY A 258 -13.47 9.99 2.62
N PHE A 259 -14.69 9.95 2.09
CA PHE A 259 -15.06 10.05 0.67
C PHE A 259 -14.32 11.15 -0.11
#